data_AF-A0A8H6A1K2-F1
#
_entry.id   AF-A0A8H6A1K2-F1
#
_cell.length_a   1.000
_cell.length_b   1.000
_cell.length_c   1.000
_cell.angle_alpha   90.00
_cell.angle_beta   90.00
_cell.angle_gamma   90.00
#
_symmetry.space_group_name_H-M   'P 1'
#
loop_
_entity.id
_entity.type
_entity.pdbx_description
1 polymer ?
#
loop_
_entity_poly.entity_id
_entity_poly.type
_entity_poly.pdbx_seq_one_letter_code
_entity_poly.pdbx_strand_id
1 'polypeptide(L)'
;MNPSTTQWRIPIGFQLVPSGIMFIGLWFLKESPRWLMKQGQYSEAAISLAYTRRADPDSEEVQLELSEIRASIEEELLSTEGVTWREILLPSNRLRFLFQTIGVASTNTSLFTTGIYGVVKVVAMGLFLIVGIDRVSRKWSLVGGGIWMALVK
;
A
#
# COMPACT_ATOMS: atom_id res chain seq x y z
N MET A 1 -5.65 17.31 -40.81
CA MET A 1 -6.16 17.95 -39.57
C MET A 1 -5.02 17.93 -38.57
N ASN A 2 -4.48 19.11 -38.21
CA ASN A 2 -3.47 19.19 -37.15
C ASN A 2 -4.11 18.73 -35.84
N PRO A 3 -3.48 17.84 -35.05
CA PRO A 3 -4.05 17.42 -33.78
C PRO A 3 -4.21 18.66 -32.89
N SER A 4 -5.46 18.99 -32.57
CA SER A 4 -5.77 20.12 -31.71
C SER A 4 -5.24 19.81 -30.32
N THR A 5 -4.47 20.72 -29.73
CA THR A 5 -3.93 20.62 -28.38
C THR A 5 -5.01 20.37 -27.32
N THR A 6 -6.26 20.69 -27.63
CA THR A 6 -7.43 20.46 -26.78
C THR A 6 -7.83 18.98 -26.70
N GLN A 7 -7.52 18.17 -27.72
CA GLN A 7 -7.96 16.77 -27.85
C GLN A 7 -7.45 15.86 -26.73
N TRP A 8 -6.25 16.10 -26.21
CA TRP A 8 -5.68 15.31 -25.10
C TRP A 8 -5.89 15.95 -23.72
N ARG A 9 -6.20 17.26 -23.67
CA ARG A 9 -6.39 17.99 -22.40
C ARG A 9 -7.75 17.71 -21.76
N ILE A 10 -8.80 17.59 -22.57
CA ILE A 10 -10.17 17.34 -22.09
C ILE A 10 -10.26 15.99 -21.33
N PRO A 11 -9.76 14.86 -21.88
CA PRO A 11 -9.81 13.58 -21.17
C PRO A 11 -9.02 13.58 -19.86
N ILE A 12 -7.85 14.22 -19.82
CA ILE A 12 -7.02 14.32 -18.61
C ILE A 12 -7.70 15.18 -17.55
N GLY A 13 -8.29 16.32 -17.94
CA GLY A 13 -9.06 17.17 -17.03
C GLY A 13 -10.25 16.42 -16.43
N PHE A 14 -10.96 15.61 -17.22
CA PHE A 14 -12.08 14.81 -16.75
C PHE A 14 -11.66 13.73 -15.73
N GLN A 15 -10.48 13.11 -15.89
CA GLN A 15 -9.95 12.11 -14.95
C GLN A 15 -9.51 12.72 -13.61
N LEU A 16 -9.12 13.99 -13.60
CA LEU A 16 -8.74 14.70 -12.37
C LEU A 16 -9.94 14.99 -11.46
N VAL A 17 -11.15 15.11 -12.01
CA VAL A 17 -12.38 15.37 -11.24
C VAL A 17 -12.69 14.25 -10.23
N PRO A 18 -12.86 12.97 -10.63
CA PRO A 18 -13.11 11.89 -9.67
C PRO A 18 -11.91 11.65 -8.75
N SER A 19 -10.69 11.85 -9.24
CA SER A 19 -9.46 11.73 -8.43
C SER A 19 -9.42 12.79 -7.31
N GLY A 20 -9.81 14.03 -7.61
CA GLY A 20 -9.90 15.11 -6.63
C GLY A 20 -10.98 14.88 -5.59
N ILE A 21 -12.16 14.38 -6.01
CA ILE A 21 -13.24 14.00 -5.08
C ILE A 21 -12.77 12.89 -4.14
N MET A 22 -12.09 11.87 -4.66
CA MET A 22 -11.55 10.78 -3.85
C MET A 22 -10.47 11.28 -2.89
N PHE A 23 -9.60 12.19 -3.34
CA PHE A 23 -8.56 12.79 -2.51
C PHE A 23 -9.15 13.57 -1.32
N ILE A 24 -10.21 14.34 -1.55
CA ILE A 24 -10.94 15.06 -0.49
C ILE A 24 -11.62 14.05 0.45
N GLY A 25 -12.24 12.99 -0.09
CA GLY A 25 -12.89 11.94 0.69
C GLY A 25 -11.95 11.24 1.70
N LEU A 26 -10.66 11.09 1.37
CA LEU A 26 -9.68 10.46 2.26
C LEU A 26 -9.51 11.17 3.61
N TRP A 27 -9.76 12.48 3.69
CA TRP A 27 -9.68 13.23 4.95
C TRP A 27 -10.83 12.92 5.92
N PHE A 28 -11.95 12.41 5.40
CA PHE A 28 -13.13 12.07 6.19
C PHE A 28 -13.22 10.58 6.57
N LEU A 29 -12.37 9.73 5.97
CA LEU A 29 -12.35 8.31 6.29
C LEU A 29 -11.61 8.07 7.62
N LYS A 30 -12.31 7.49 8.58
CA LYS A 30 -11.70 6.92 9.79
C LYS A 30 -10.79 5.75 9.41
N GLU A 31 -9.66 5.64 10.11
CA GLU A 31 -8.74 4.50 9.97
C GLU A 31 -9.41 3.19 10.34
N SER A 32 -8.96 2.07 9.78
CA SER A 32 -9.56 0.78 10.12
C SER A 32 -9.29 0.43 11.59
N PRO A 33 -10.29 -0.10 12.33
CA PRO A 33 -10.11 -0.51 13.72
C PRO A 33 -8.94 -1.48 13.90
N ARG A 34 -8.79 -2.45 12.99
CA ARG A 34 -7.69 -3.43 13.00
C ARG A 34 -6.30 -2.78 12.88
N TRP A 35 -6.15 -1.73 12.05
CA TRP A 35 -4.87 -1.03 11.92
C TRP A 35 -4.54 -0.24 13.20
N LEU A 36 -5.53 0.47 13.76
CA LEU A 36 -5.39 1.20 15.03
C LEU A 36 -5.02 0.25 16.18
N MET A 37 -5.63 -0.94 16.23
CA MET A 37 -5.28 -1.99 17.18
C MET A 37 -3.83 -2.48 17.00
N LYS A 38 -3.37 -2.68 15.77
CA LYS A 38 -1.97 -3.07 15.47
C LYS A 38 -0.96 -2.01 15.92
N GLN A 39 -1.33 -0.72 15.88
CA GLN A 39 -0.50 0.40 16.33
C GLN A 39 -0.60 0.68 17.84
N GLY A 40 -1.38 -0.10 18.59
CA GLY A 40 -1.59 0.08 20.03
C GLY A 40 -2.53 1.25 20.40
N GLN A 41 -3.26 1.81 19.44
CA GLN A 41 -4.20 2.93 19.63
C GLN A 41 -5.61 2.41 19.94
N TYR A 42 -5.81 1.86 21.14
CA TYR A 42 -7.05 1.19 21.54
C TYR A 42 -8.29 2.11 21.61
N SER A 43 -8.12 3.35 22.09
CA SER A 43 -9.23 4.31 22.21
C SER A 43 -9.75 4.78 20.84
N GLU A 44 -8.86 5.07 19.89
CA GLU A 44 -9.25 5.40 18.52
C GLU A 44 -9.83 4.20 17.78
N ALA A 45 -9.32 2.98 18.04
CA ALA A 45 -9.88 1.76 17.49
C ALA A 45 -11.34 1.58 17.93
N ALA A 46 -11.65 1.86 19.20
CA ALA A 46 -13.02 1.83 19.72
C ALA A 46 -13.93 2.85 19.04
N ILE A 47 -13.46 4.10 18.87
CA ILE A 47 -14.22 5.15 18.18
C ILE A 47 -14.49 4.78 16.70
N SER A 48 -13.52 4.15 16.04
CA SER A 48 -13.66 3.71 14.64
C SER A 48 -14.61 2.52 14.51
N LEU A 49 -14.53 1.56 15.43
CA LEU A 49 -15.41 0.39 15.44
C LEU A 49 -16.85 0.79 15.78
N ALA A 50 -17.04 1.63 16.80
CA ALA A 50 -18.32 2.19 17.19
C ALA A 50 -18.99 2.97 16.05
N TYR A 51 -18.20 3.74 15.28
CA TYR A 51 -18.70 4.40 14.08
C TYR A 51 -19.24 3.42 13.02
N THR A 52 -18.57 2.29 12.85
CA THR A 52 -18.98 1.25 11.89
C THR A 52 -20.22 0.50 12.37
N ARG A 53 -20.29 0.18 13.67
CA ARG A 53 -21.41 -0.53 14.31
C ARG A 53 -22.60 0.36 14.65
N ARG A 54 -22.45 1.70 14.55
CA ARG A 54 -23.41 2.70 15.04
C ARG A 54 -23.79 2.50 16.52
N ALA A 55 -22.83 2.06 17.31
CA ALA A 55 -22.96 1.82 18.74
C ALA A 55 -22.15 2.87 19.52
N ASP A 56 -22.30 2.87 20.85
CA ASP A 56 -21.46 3.70 21.71
C ASP A 56 -20.03 3.12 21.81
N PRO A 57 -18.97 3.95 21.79
CA PRO A 57 -17.59 3.50 21.97
C PRO A 57 -17.33 2.71 23.24
N ASP A 58 -18.10 2.93 24.30
CA ASP A 58 -17.96 2.26 25.59
C ASP A 58 -18.97 1.12 25.80
N SER A 59 -19.74 0.77 24.76
CA SER A 59 -20.65 -0.38 24.83
C SER A 59 -19.87 -1.70 24.95
N GLU A 60 -20.41 -2.62 25.75
CA GLU A 60 -19.83 -3.94 25.99
C GLU A 60 -19.62 -4.73 24.69
N GLU A 61 -20.53 -4.58 23.72
CA GLU A 61 -20.44 -5.19 22.39
C GLU A 61 -19.18 -4.72 21.62
N VAL A 62 -18.90 -3.41 21.62
CA VAL A 62 -17.73 -2.84 20.95
C VAL A 62 -16.44 -3.28 21.65
N GLN A 63 -16.42 -3.34 22.98
CA GLN A 63 -15.25 -3.81 23.72
C GLN A 63 -14.96 -5.29 23.50
N LEU A 64 -16.01 -6.12 23.40
CA LEU A 64 -15.89 -7.54 23.12
C LEU A 64 -15.32 -7.75 21.70
N GLU A 65 -15.86 -7.09 20.69
CA GLU A 65 -15.32 -7.16 19.32
C GLU A 65 -13.87 -6.68 19.24
N LEU A 66 -13.49 -5.62 19.96
CA LEU A 66 -12.09 -5.19 20.02
C LEU A 66 -11.18 -6.24 20.67
N SER A 67 -11.67 -6.95 21.69
CA SER A 67 -10.91 -8.02 22.35
C SER A 67 -10.68 -9.21 21.42
N GLU A 68 -11.67 -9.56 20.60
CA GLU A 68 -11.57 -10.60 19.57
C GLU A 68 -10.56 -10.19 18.48
N ILE A 69 -10.67 -8.95 17.98
CA ILE A 69 -9.73 -8.41 16.99
C ILE A 69 -8.30 -8.42 17.55
N ARG A 70 -8.12 -8.07 18.83
CA ARG A 70 -6.81 -8.12 19.49
C ARG A 70 -6.26 -9.54 19.55
N ALA A 71 -7.06 -10.50 19.97
CA ALA A 71 -6.64 -11.90 20.04
C ALA A 71 -6.23 -12.44 18.67
N SER A 72 -7.00 -12.12 17.62
CA SER A 72 -6.66 -12.50 16.24
C SER A 72 -5.35 -11.88 15.74
N ILE A 73 -5.07 -10.61 16.07
CA ILE A 73 -3.80 -9.96 15.69
C ILE A 73 -2.61 -10.60 16.43
N GLU A 74 -2.78 -10.92 17.71
CA GLU A 74 -1.73 -11.59 18.50
C GLU A 74 -1.40 -12.97 17.92
N GLU A 75 -2.41 -13.76 17.57
CA GLU A 75 -2.24 -15.05 16.90
C GLU A 75 -1.54 -14.92 15.54
N GLU A 76 -1.89 -13.90 14.75
CA GLU A 76 -1.24 -13.60 13.48
C GLU A 76 0.23 -13.20 13.68
N LEU A 77 0.54 -12.39 14.70
CA LEU A 77 1.92 -12.00 15.03
C LEU A 77 2.75 -13.23 15.41
N LEU A 78 2.25 -14.07 16.32
CA LEU A 78 2.89 -15.32 16.72
C LEU A 78 3.10 -16.28 15.53
N SER A 79 2.17 -16.31 14.59
CA SER A 79 2.28 -17.11 13.36
C SER A 79 3.26 -16.50 12.34
N THR A 80 3.41 -15.18 12.33
CA THR A 80 4.25 -14.44 11.38
C THR A 80 5.72 -14.37 11.82
N GLU A 81 6.02 -14.61 13.11
CA GLU A 81 7.39 -14.68 13.64
C GLU A 81 8.31 -15.70 12.92
N GLY A 82 7.74 -16.62 12.13
CA GLY A 82 8.48 -17.59 11.32
C GLY A 82 8.79 -17.19 9.87
N VAL A 83 8.14 -16.16 9.30
CA VAL A 83 8.26 -15.81 7.86
C VAL A 83 9.54 -14.99 7.61
N THR A 84 10.68 -15.63 7.83
CA THR A 84 11.97 -14.97 8.00
C THR A 84 12.73 -14.96 6.69
N TRP A 85 12.25 -14.27 5.65
CA TRP A 85 13.00 -13.96 4.40
C TRP A 85 13.52 -15.15 3.55
N ARG A 86 13.62 -16.34 4.14
CA ARG A 86 14.17 -17.58 3.60
C ARG A 86 13.16 -18.26 2.68
N GLU A 87 11.87 -17.99 2.85
CA GLU A 87 10.82 -18.46 1.95
C GLU A 87 10.89 -17.79 0.56
N ILE A 88 11.23 -16.50 0.49
CA ILE A 88 11.47 -15.80 -0.78
C ILE A 88 12.73 -16.34 -1.47
N LEU A 89 13.69 -16.81 -0.67
CA LEU A 89 14.91 -17.49 -1.11
C LEU A 89 14.70 -19.01 -1.30
N LEU A 90 13.48 -19.55 -1.31
CA LEU A 90 13.30 -20.96 -1.66
C LEU A 90 13.64 -21.18 -3.15
N PRO A 91 14.38 -22.25 -3.47
CA PRO A 91 14.90 -22.50 -4.82
C PRO A 91 13.82 -22.49 -5.92
N SER A 92 12.57 -22.80 -5.56
CA SER A 92 11.42 -22.79 -6.47
C SER A 92 11.04 -21.40 -7.01
N ASN A 93 11.31 -20.32 -6.26
CA ASN A 93 10.95 -18.94 -6.67
C ASN A 93 12.14 -18.11 -7.19
N ARG A 94 13.38 -18.58 -7.01
CA ARG A 94 14.60 -17.85 -7.43
C ARG A 94 14.70 -17.69 -8.94
N LEU A 95 14.31 -18.73 -9.68
CA LEU A 95 14.44 -18.77 -11.14
C LEU A 95 13.47 -17.78 -11.83
N ARG A 96 12.25 -17.59 -11.30
CA ARG A 96 11.27 -16.60 -11.77
C ARG A 96 11.76 -15.16 -11.59
N PHE A 97 12.35 -14.85 -10.44
CA PHE A 97 12.95 -13.54 -10.15
C PHE A 97 14.18 -13.27 -11.02
N LEU A 98 15.03 -14.28 -11.22
CA LEU A 98 16.26 -14.19 -12.01
C LEU A 98 15.96 -14.03 -13.52
N PHE A 99 14.94 -14.72 -14.05
CA PHE A 99 14.54 -14.55 -15.46
C PHE A 99 13.93 -13.18 -15.77
N GLN A 100 13.26 -12.53 -14.80
CA GLN A 100 12.75 -11.17 -14.96
C GLN A 100 13.85 -10.10 -14.90
N THR A 101 14.97 -10.38 -14.21
CA THR A 101 16.09 -9.45 -14.09
C THR A 101 17.14 -9.63 -15.18
N ILE A 102 17.30 -10.83 -15.73
CA ILE A 102 18.38 -11.11 -16.69
C ILE A 102 18.04 -10.68 -18.13
N GLY A 103 16.78 -10.69 -18.57
CA GLY A 103 16.33 -10.04 -19.82
C GLY A 103 17.36 -9.98 -20.97
N VAL A 104 17.97 -11.10 -21.35
CA VAL A 104 19.02 -11.11 -22.38
C VAL A 104 18.37 -11.15 -23.76
N ALA A 105 18.50 -10.05 -24.51
CA ALA A 105 19.17 -10.02 -25.82
C ALA A 105 19.02 -8.64 -26.48
N SER A 106 20.06 -7.80 -26.46
CA SER A 106 20.56 -7.07 -27.66
C SER A 106 21.63 -6.03 -27.27
N THR A 107 22.67 -5.96 -28.09
CA THR A 107 23.86 -5.10 -28.01
C THR A 107 23.54 -3.61 -28.20
N ASN A 108 22.90 -2.95 -27.22
CA ASN A 108 22.80 -1.48 -27.17
C ASN A 108 22.80 -0.96 -25.71
N THR A 109 23.69 -0.02 -25.41
CA THR A 109 23.96 0.56 -24.07
C THR A 109 22.71 1.11 -23.36
N SER A 110 21.68 1.53 -24.11
CA SER A 110 20.40 2.01 -23.56
C SER A 110 19.57 0.91 -22.87
N LEU A 111 19.73 -0.36 -23.26
CA LEU A 111 18.96 -1.48 -22.71
C LEU A 111 19.53 -1.99 -21.37
N PHE A 112 20.86 -1.90 -21.18
CA PHE A 112 21.50 -2.21 -19.90
C PHE A 112 21.08 -1.25 -18.80
N THR A 113 20.97 0.04 -19.14
CA THR A 113 20.49 1.07 -18.25
C THR A 113 19.05 0.77 -17.79
N THR A 114 18.13 0.38 -18.69
CA THR A 114 16.76 -0.02 -18.31
C THR A 114 16.68 -1.32 -17.51
N GLY A 115 17.53 -2.31 -17.79
CA GLY A 115 17.60 -3.56 -17.01
C GLY A 115 18.07 -3.33 -15.58
N ILE A 116 19.14 -2.55 -15.42
CA ILE A 116 19.66 -2.14 -14.10
C ILE A 116 18.61 -1.30 -13.35
N TYR A 117 17.94 -0.35 -14.01
CA TYR A 117 16.86 0.41 -13.40
C TYR A 117 15.70 -0.50 -12.94
N GLY A 118 15.35 -1.53 -13.71
CA GLY A 118 14.34 -2.52 -13.32
C GLY A 118 14.73 -3.28 -12.06
N VAL A 119 15.96 -3.79 -11.99
CA VAL A 119 16.48 -4.51 -10.81
C VAL A 119 16.51 -3.59 -9.59
N VAL A 120 17.09 -2.40 -9.73
CA VAL A 120 17.16 -1.41 -8.64
C VAL A 120 15.75 -1.04 -8.16
N LYS A 121 14.80 -0.88 -9.08
CA LYS A 121 13.41 -0.57 -8.75
C LYS A 121 12.71 -1.72 -8.02
N VAL A 122 12.94 -2.98 -8.42
CA VAL A 122 12.36 -4.15 -7.73
C VAL A 122 12.97 -4.31 -6.33
N VAL A 123 14.27 -4.12 -6.18
CA VAL A 123 14.95 -4.18 -4.87
C VAL A 123 14.50 -3.03 -3.98
N ALA A 124 14.47 -1.80 -4.51
CA ALA A 124 13.99 -0.62 -3.79
C ALA A 124 12.51 -0.77 -3.40
N MET A 125 11.66 -1.30 -4.29
CA MET A 125 10.26 -1.58 -4.01
C MET A 125 10.11 -2.66 -2.94
N GLY A 126 10.89 -3.74 -3.01
CA GLY A 126 10.88 -4.81 -2.01
C GLY A 126 11.24 -4.28 -0.62
N LEU A 127 12.32 -3.52 -0.51
CA LEU A 127 12.73 -2.87 0.74
C LEU A 127 11.66 -1.88 1.24
N PHE A 128 11.06 -1.10 0.34
CA PHE A 128 10.00 -0.15 0.69
C PHE A 128 8.73 -0.85 1.19
N LEU A 129 8.31 -1.94 0.56
CA LEU A 129 7.14 -2.69 1.02
C LEU A 129 7.38 -3.28 2.40
N ILE A 130 8.58 -3.81 2.65
CA ILE A 130 8.88 -4.46 3.94
C ILE A 130 8.93 -3.44 5.07
N VAL A 131 9.56 -2.28 4.84
CA VAL A 131 9.67 -1.25 5.88
C VAL A 131 8.40 -0.40 5.98
N GLY A 132 7.69 -0.22 4.88
CA GLY A 132 6.57 0.72 4.75
C GLY A 132 5.20 0.12 5.07
N ILE A 133 4.99 -1.17 4.81
CA ILE A 133 3.63 -1.76 4.86
C ILE A 133 3.02 -1.74 6.25
N ASP A 134 3.85 -1.87 7.29
CA ASP A 134 3.40 -1.88 8.68
C ASP A 134 3.47 -0.52 9.36
N ARG A 135 4.19 0.45 8.77
CA ARG A 135 4.41 1.77 9.35
C ARG A 135 3.44 2.82 8.83
N VAL A 136 2.97 2.67 7.60
CA VAL A 136 2.16 3.68 6.93
C VAL A 136 0.72 3.22 6.86
N SER A 137 -0.18 3.98 7.47
CA SER A 137 -1.63 3.77 7.32
C SER A 137 -2.04 3.77 5.84
N ARG A 138 -3.09 3.03 5.49
CA ARG A 138 -3.57 2.91 4.11
C ARG A 138 -3.90 4.29 3.49
N LYS A 139 -4.42 5.24 4.28
CA LYS A 139 -4.75 6.60 3.80
C LYS A 139 -3.49 7.38 3.41
N TRP A 140 -2.47 7.39 4.27
CA TRP A 140 -1.23 8.13 4.03
C TRP A 140 -0.37 7.48 2.94
N SER A 141 -0.47 6.16 2.74
CA SER A 141 0.17 5.47 1.63
C SER A 141 -0.38 5.93 0.27
N LEU A 142 -1.71 6.06 0.15
CA LEU A 142 -2.36 6.56 -1.07
C LEU A 142 -2.04 8.04 -1.34
N VAL A 143 -2.08 8.89 -0.30
CA VAL A 143 -1.74 10.31 -0.43
C VAL A 143 -0.26 10.49 -0.78
N GLY A 144 0.65 9.81 -0.09
CA GLY A 144 2.08 9.88 -0.33
C GLY A 144 2.46 9.36 -1.73
N GLY A 145 1.88 8.25 -2.16
CA GLY A 145 2.07 7.72 -3.51
C GLY A 145 1.53 8.65 -4.60
N GLY A 146 0.37 9.27 -4.38
CA GLY A 146 -0.20 10.27 -5.29
C GLY A 146 0.65 11.53 -5.42
N ILE A 147 1.15 12.06 -4.30
CA ILE A 147 2.07 13.21 -4.27
C ILE A 147 3.38 12.85 -4.98
N TRP A 148 3.96 11.69 -4.70
CA TRP A 148 5.17 11.22 -5.36
C TRP A 148 4.99 11.12 -6.87
N MET A 149 3.90 10.53 -7.35
CA MET A 149 3.60 10.42 -8.78
C MET A 149 3.36 11.78 -9.45
N ALA A 150 2.88 12.78 -8.71
CA ALA A 150 2.74 14.15 -9.20
C ALA A 150 4.08 14.90 -9.25
N LEU A 151 4.97 14.63 -8.31
CA LEU A 151 6.31 15.24 -8.22
C LEU A 151 7.32 14.61 -9.19
N VAL A 152 7.16 13.34 -9.53
CA VAL A 152 8.06 12.58 -10.43
C VAL A 152 7.66 12.74 -11.92
N LYS A 153 6.71 13.61 -12.22
CA LYS A 153 6.36 13.98 -13.61
C LYS A 153 7.36 14.94 -14.25
#